data_AF-A0A9D2UY22-F1
#
_entry.id   AF-A0A9D2UY22-F1
#
_cell.length_a   1.000
_cell.length_b   1.000
_cell.length_c   1.000
_cell.angle_alpha   90.00
_cell.angle_beta   90.00
_cell.angle_gamma   90.00
#
_symmetry.space_group_name_H-M   'P 1'
#
loop_
_entity.id
_entity.type
_entity.pdbx_description
1 polymer ?
#
loop_
_entity_poly.entity_id
_entity_poly.type
_entity_poly.pdbx_seq_one_letter_code
_entity_poly.pdbx_strand_id
1 'polypeptide(L)'
;ELRQNPGPRVARQEGAVYSREFKERTLADLAESGMTVAAFCRQPGRPSRQAVAGWLRLAERGALRVPEPEVRGCCEHAKHARYPEATKREAASLLRAGMRPADAARRLGVASASLVSAWARKARGCATMSPKGAVRMDEGSAARIGELEAELARERLANAALRELMRDPKAGDPASLSNSQKAELGERLRRGCGYRLRDLLPFLRISKSSYEYARAANERRARRAEAVAARAARAFEASGGTYGYRRVRASMAAGADGGEPMRASEREVRRAMREGGMAARSAAAPRRWSSYAGEPDERPANLPLRADGTHDFSAPAPDALLVTDVTEFKVAGGAKVYLSPVIDCFDGMPVSWSASRHPDSGLCDSSLAAWAARLPEGHAPAVVHSDGGGTYRSRSWKALCGERGLTRSMSRKGMCPDNARMEGFFGTLKSEFYIGTDWSGTAPEEFIAELDAYMRWYRDGRLKAFREGGRTVYDTIAGRRRRLGYAA
;
A
#
# COMPACT_ATOMS: atom_id res chain seq x y z
N GLU A 1 18.00 25.68 -62.71
CA GLU A 1 19.46 25.61 -62.51
C GLU A 1 19.76 25.85 -61.03
N LEU A 2 20.29 24.83 -60.34
CA LEU A 2 21.61 24.87 -59.67
C LEU A 2 21.64 25.82 -58.45
N ARG A 3 22.00 25.47 -57.20
CA ARG A 3 22.55 24.29 -56.53
C ARG A 3 22.45 24.56 -55.01
N GLN A 4 21.94 23.58 -54.27
CA GLN A 4 22.58 22.94 -53.11
C GLN A 4 23.58 23.76 -52.27
N ASN A 5 23.20 24.04 -51.01
CA ASN A 5 24.14 24.06 -49.88
C ASN A 5 23.38 23.70 -48.58
N PRO A 6 23.41 22.44 -48.10
CA PRO A 6 22.84 22.10 -46.80
C PRO A 6 23.87 22.40 -45.69
N GLY A 7 23.47 23.27 -44.76
CA GLY A 7 24.19 23.55 -43.52
C GLY A 7 24.43 22.31 -42.65
N PRO A 8 25.25 22.45 -41.61
CA PRO A 8 26.00 21.36 -41.00
C PRO A 8 25.08 20.30 -40.38
N ARG A 9 25.31 19.04 -40.77
CA ARG A 9 24.71 17.86 -40.14
C ARG A 9 25.06 17.87 -38.66
N VAL A 10 24.03 18.05 -37.84
CA VAL A 10 24.05 17.80 -36.39
C VAL A 10 24.64 16.41 -36.17
N ALA A 11 25.83 16.37 -35.56
CA ALA A 11 26.49 15.15 -35.16
C ALA A 11 25.59 14.41 -34.16
N ARG A 12 25.08 13.25 -34.56
CA ARG A 12 24.46 12.29 -33.64
C ARG A 12 25.52 11.82 -32.66
N GLN A 13 25.50 12.32 -31.43
CA GLN A 13 26.17 11.69 -30.30
C GLN A 13 25.47 10.36 -30.00
N GLU A 14 25.94 9.27 -30.60
CA GLU A 14 25.62 7.92 -30.14
C GLU A 14 26.46 7.64 -28.89
N GLY A 15 25.80 7.64 -27.73
CA GLY A 15 26.39 7.31 -26.44
C GLY A 15 27.02 5.91 -26.46
N ALA A 16 28.30 5.82 -26.10
CA ALA A 16 29.03 4.56 -26.06
C ALA A 16 28.44 3.63 -24.98
N VAL A 17 27.70 2.60 -25.41
CA VAL A 17 27.03 1.58 -24.58
C VAL A 17 27.99 0.84 -23.60
N TYR A 18 29.30 0.92 -23.80
CA TYR A 18 30.31 0.25 -22.98
C TYR A 18 31.42 1.21 -22.56
N SER A 19 31.71 1.26 -21.25
CA SER A 19 32.81 2.04 -20.68
C SER A 19 34.17 1.55 -21.19
N ARG A 20 35.19 2.41 -21.17
CA ARG A 20 36.56 2.06 -21.56
C ARG A 20 37.09 0.88 -20.73
N GLU A 21 36.93 0.95 -19.42
CA GLU A 21 37.33 -0.12 -18.49
C GLU A 21 36.65 -1.46 -18.81
N PHE A 22 35.36 -1.44 -19.17
CA PHE A 22 34.64 -2.65 -19.55
C PHE A 22 35.21 -3.27 -20.83
N LYS A 23 35.58 -2.45 -21.82
CA LYS A 23 36.21 -2.91 -23.07
C LYS A 23 37.57 -3.54 -22.79
N GLU A 24 38.42 -2.85 -22.02
CA GLU A 24 39.76 -3.31 -21.66
C GLU A 24 39.70 -4.62 -20.86
N ARG A 25 38.80 -4.72 -19.86
CA ARG A 25 38.57 -5.95 -19.09
C ARG A 25 38.05 -7.10 -19.95
N THR A 26 37.12 -6.83 -20.86
CA THR A 26 36.59 -7.88 -21.76
C THR A 26 37.66 -8.41 -22.71
N LEU A 27 38.55 -7.54 -23.20
CA LEU A 27 39.68 -7.96 -24.02
C LEU A 27 40.74 -8.72 -23.22
N ALA A 28 40.97 -8.36 -21.96
CA ALA A 28 41.83 -9.12 -21.04
C ALA A 28 41.26 -10.53 -20.77
N ASP A 29 39.98 -10.64 -20.41
CA ASP A 29 39.28 -11.92 -20.23
C ASP A 29 39.39 -12.81 -21.48
N LEU A 30 39.23 -12.21 -22.68
CA LEU A 30 39.37 -12.93 -23.95
C LEU A 30 40.80 -13.45 -24.14
N ALA A 31 41.81 -12.62 -23.87
CA ALA A 31 43.22 -12.99 -24.01
C ALA A 31 43.61 -14.12 -23.03
N GLU A 32 43.19 -14.02 -21.77
CA GLU A 32 43.44 -15.01 -20.71
C GLU A 32 42.74 -16.35 -21.00
N SER A 33 41.53 -16.31 -21.56
CA SER A 33 40.76 -17.53 -21.84
C SER A 33 41.38 -18.43 -22.93
N GLY A 34 42.22 -17.89 -23.81
CA GLY A 34 42.75 -18.60 -24.99
C GLY A 34 41.67 -19.00 -26.02
N MET A 35 40.46 -18.47 -25.91
CA MET A 35 39.34 -18.80 -26.79
C MET A 35 39.40 -18.03 -28.11
N THR A 36 38.76 -18.58 -29.14
CA THR A 36 38.42 -17.81 -30.33
C THR A 36 37.36 -16.74 -30.01
N VAL A 37 37.42 -15.58 -30.66
CA VAL A 37 36.43 -14.49 -30.48
C VAL A 37 35.00 -14.99 -30.63
N ALA A 38 34.75 -15.87 -31.61
CA ALA A 38 33.43 -16.44 -31.86
C ALA A 38 32.94 -17.35 -30.72
N ALA A 39 33.82 -18.13 -30.10
CA ALA A 39 33.46 -18.97 -28.96
C ALA A 39 33.23 -18.13 -27.70
N PHE A 40 34.09 -17.14 -27.45
CA PHE A 40 33.96 -16.22 -26.32
C PHE A 40 32.63 -15.46 -26.35
N CYS A 41 32.24 -14.91 -27.51
CA CYS A 41 30.98 -14.15 -27.65
C CYS A 41 29.71 -15.02 -27.59
N ARG A 42 29.81 -16.35 -27.61
CA ARG A 42 28.65 -17.26 -27.43
C ARG A 42 28.31 -17.52 -25.97
N GLN A 43 29.17 -17.14 -25.04
CA GLN A 43 28.90 -17.31 -23.61
C GLN A 43 27.82 -16.32 -23.15
N PRO A 44 26.91 -16.73 -22.22
CA PRO A 44 25.91 -15.84 -21.67
C PRO A 44 26.50 -14.55 -21.10
N GLY A 45 25.90 -13.40 -21.42
CA GLY A 45 26.34 -12.10 -20.91
C GLY A 45 27.57 -11.49 -21.61
N ARG A 46 28.14 -12.14 -22.64
CA ARG A 46 29.27 -11.57 -23.41
C ARG A 46 28.79 -10.62 -24.54
N PRO A 47 29.56 -9.57 -24.86
CA PRO A 47 29.21 -8.63 -25.93
C PRO A 47 29.20 -9.27 -27.33
N SER A 48 28.58 -8.59 -28.29
CA SER A 48 28.47 -9.09 -29.66
C SER A 48 29.84 -9.22 -30.34
N ARG A 49 29.96 -10.18 -31.27
CA ARG A 49 31.18 -10.40 -32.05
C ARG A 49 31.65 -9.14 -32.79
N GLN A 50 30.71 -8.32 -33.27
CA GLN A 50 31.01 -7.06 -33.96
C GLN A 50 31.60 -6.01 -33.01
N ALA A 51 31.09 -5.93 -31.78
CA ALA A 51 31.61 -5.02 -30.76
C ALA A 51 33.04 -5.41 -30.35
N VAL A 52 33.28 -6.68 -30.02
CA VAL A 52 34.60 -7.19 -29.61
C VAL A 52 35.64 -7.04 -30.75
N ALA A 53 35.25 -7.33 -32.00
CA ALA A 53 36.13 -7.10 -33.15
C ALA A 53 36.48 -5.62 -33.36
N GLY A 54 35.54 -4.72 -33.07
CA GLY A 54 35.79 -3.27 -33.05
C GLY A 54 36.80 -2.86 -31.98
N TRP A 55 36.72 -3.45 -30.78
CA TRP A 55 37.63 -3.16 -29.68
C TRP A 55 39.03 -3.70 -29.90
N LEU A 56 39.18 -4.88 -30.53
CA LEU A 56 40.50 -5.39 -30.93
C LEU A 56 41.22 -4.44 -31.89
N ARG A 57 40.51 -3.87 -32.88
CA ARG A 57 41.08 -2.84 -33.78
C ARG A 57 41.47 -1.55 -33.06
N LEU A 58 40.76 -1.20 -31.98
CA LEU A 58 41.11 -0.05 -31.15
C LEU A 58 42.35 -0.34 -30.30
N ALA A 59 42.48 -1.56 -29.79
CA ALA A 59 43.68 -2.01 -29.08
C ALA A 59 44.92 -2.03 -30.00
N GLU A 60 44.78 -2.52 -31.24
CA GLU A 60 45.84 -2.48 -32.27
C GLU A 60 46.32 -1.05 -32.59
N ARG A 61 45.43 -0.07 -32.48
CA ARG A 61 45.73 1.37 -32.67
C ARG A 61 46.21 2.07 -31.39
N GLY A 62 46.45 1.32 -30.30
CA GLY A 62 46.91 1.84 -29.01
C GLY A 62 45.84 2.57 -28.18
N ALA A 63 44.57 2.55 -28.60
CA ALA A 63 43.49 3.28 -27.94
C ALA A 63 42.87 2.52 -26.74
N LEU A 64 43.12 1.21 -26.62
CA LEU A 64 42.70 0.38 -25.48
C LEU A 64 43.89 -0.44 -24.99
N ARG A 65 44.06 -0.52 -23.66
CA ARG A 65 45.12 -1.32 -23.06
C ARG A 65 44.66 -2.77 -22.93
N VAL A 66 45.38 -3.69 -23.57
CA VAL A 66 45.17 -5.15 -23.42
C VAL A 66 46.46 -5.73 -22.86
N PRO A 67 46.42 -6.42 -21.71
CA PRO A 67 47.58 -7.12 -21.19
C PRO A 67 48.08 -8.15 -22.21
N GLU A 68 49.38 -8.19 -22.48
CA GLU A 68 49.96 -9.33 -23.19
C GLU A 68 49.85 -10.55 -22.27
N PRO A 69 49.28 -11.68 -22.75
CA PRO A 69 49.15 -12.86 -21.91
C PRO A 69 50.54 -13.43 -21.60
N GLU A 70 50.92 -13.44 -20.32
CA GLU A 70 52.06 -14.21 -19.84
C GLU A 70 51.71 -15.71 -19.96
N VAL A 71 52.07 -16.33 -21.08
CA VAL A 71 51.96 -17.79 -21.21
C VAL A 71 53.30 -18.41 -20.89
N ARG A 72 53.49 -18.79 -19.62
CA ARG A 72 54.59 -19.66 -19.18
C ARG A 72 54.32 -21.09 -19.63
N GLY A 73 55.23 -21.64 -20.43
CA GLY A 73 55.24 -23.05 -20.79
C GLY A 73 56.35 -23.35 -21.79
N CYS A 74 57.53 -23.73 -21.28
CA CYS A 74 58.63 -24.26 -22.09
C CYS A 74 58.35 -25.76 -22.32
N CYS A 75 58.33 -26.20 -23.57
CA CYS A 75 58.18 -27.61 -23.90
C CYS A 75 59.56 -28.29 -23.97
N GLU A 76 59.99 -28.91 -22.88
CA GLU A 76 61.02 -29.95 -22.94
C GLU A 76 60.34 -31.29 -23.24
N HIS A 77 60.28 -31.67 -24.52
CA HIS A 77 59.82 -33.00 -24.93
C HIS A 77 60.94 -33.70 -25.68
N ALA A 78 61.31 -34.89 -25.24
CA ALA A 78 62.34 -35.69 -25.90
C ALA A 78 61.95 -35.98 -27.36
N LYS A 79 62.93 -35.83 -28.26
CA LYS A 79 62.77 -36.10 -29.70
C LYS A 79 62.23 -37.55 -29.85
N HIS A 80 61.06 -37.70 -30.50
CA HIS A 80 60.36 -38.96 -30.80
C HIS A 80 59.46 -39.62 -29.72
N ALA A 81 59.21 -39.01 -28.56
CA ALA A 81 58.25 -39.56 -27.60
C ALA A 81 56.78 -39.39 -28.07
N ARG A 82 55.96 -40.45 -27.96
CA ARG A 82 54.53 -40.42 -28.33
C ARG A 82 53.68 -39.79 -27.22
N TYR A 83 52.78 -38.88 -27.57
CA TYR A 83 51.80 -38.30 -26.63
C TYR A 83 50.74 -39.34 -26.19
N PRO A 84 50.35 -39.38 -24.90
CA PRO A 84 49.28 -40.25 -24.39
C PRO A 84 47.94 -40.01 -25.09
N GLU A 85 47.10 -41.06 -25.23
CA GLU A 85 45.76 -40.93 -25.83
C GLU A 85 44.84 -40.02 -25.00
N ALA A 86 45.02 -39.96 -23.68
CA ALA A 86 44.30 -39.01 -22.82
C ALA A 86 44.56 -37.56 -23.24
N THR A 87 45.82 -37.20 -23.47
CA THR A 87 46.24 -35.86 -23.94
C THR A 87 45.65 -35.54 -25.30
N LYS A 88 45.55 -36.52 -26.22
CA LYS A 88 44.93 -36.33 -27.54
C LYS A 88 43.42 -36.10 -27.44
N ARG A 89 42.73 -36.81 -26.53
CA ARG A 89 41.29 -36.61 -26.28
C ARG A 89 41.01 -35.26 -25.63
N GLU A 90 41.84 -34.86 -24.68
CA GLU A 90 41.74 -33.56 -24.02
C GLU A 90 41.98 -32.41 -25.01
N ALA A 91 43.00 -32.52 -25.86
CA ALA A 91 43.26 -31.60 -26.96
C ALA A 91 42.04 -31.44 -27.89
N ALA A 92 41.39 -32.54 -28.28
CA ALA A 92 40.16 -32.49 -29.08
C ALA A 92 38.98 -31.85 -28.33
N SER A 93 38.90 -32.03 -27.01
CA SER A 93 37.88 -31.41 -26.15
C SER A 93 38.05 -29.90 -26.06
N LEU A 94 39.27 -29.41 -25.81
CA LEU A 94 39.58 -27.98 -25.73
C LEU A 94 39.25 -27.24 -27.05
N LEU A 95 39.51 -27.88 -28.19
CA LEU A 95 39.14 -27.31 -29.50
C LEU A 95 37.62 -27.30 -29.73
N ARG A 96 36.88 -28.30 -29.24
CA ARG A 96 35.40 -28.28 -29.25
C ARG A 96 34.83 -27.19 -28.35
N ALA A 97 35.47 -26.92 -27.22
CA ALA A 97 35.16 -25.80 -26.34
C ALA A 97 35.54 -24.43 -26.94
N GLY A 98 36.21 -24.40 -28.10
CA GLY A 98 36.49 -23.18 -28.86
C GLY A 98 37.83 -22.51 -28.56
N MET A 99 38.75 -23.20 -27.88
CA MET A 99 40.14 -22.77 -27.65
C MET A 99 40.95 -22.76 -28.96
N ARG A 100 41.87 -21.80 -29.11
CA ARG A 100 42.75 -21.74 -30.29
C ARG A 100 43.77 -22.89 -30.25
N PRO A 101 44.15 -23.50 -31.39
CA PRO A 101 45.10 -24.61 -31.42
C PRO A 101 46.46 -24.30 -30.79
N ALA A 102 46.96 -23.07 -30.90
CA ALA A 102 48.21 -22.64 -30.27
C ALA A 102 48.11 -22.55 -28.74
N ASP A 103 46.98 -22.11 -28.21
CA ASP A 103 46.75 -22.05 -26.76
C ASP A 103 46.57 -23.43 -26.16
N ALA A 104 45.83 -24.31 -26.86
CA ALA A 104 45.69 -25.70 -26.48
C ALA A 104 47.04 -26.44 -26.51
N ALA A 105 47.91 -26.14 -27.49
CA ALA A 105 49.26 -26.72 -27.54
C ALA A 105 50.12 -26.26 -26.36
N ARG A 106 50.12 -24.97 -26.04
CA ARG A 106 50.84 -24.43 -24.89
C ARG A 106 50.34 -24.99 -23.56
N ARG A 107 49.02 -25.04 -23.37
CA ARG A 107 48.37 -25.56 -22.16
C ARG A 107 48.67 -27.03 -21.90
N LEU A 108 48.80 -27.83 -22.97
CA LEU A 108 49.03 -29.27 -22.88
C LEU A 108 50.52 -29.65 -23.00
N GLY A 109 51.43 -28.69 -23.12
CA GLY A 109 52.87 -28.96 -23.32
C GLY A 109 53.17 -29.65 -24.67
N VAL A 110 52.34 -29.42 -25.69
CA VAL A 110 52.47 -30.06 -27.02
C VAL A 110 53.36 -29.19 -27.92
N ALA A 111 54.29 -29.84 -28.62
CA ALA A 111 55.31 -29.17 -29.44
C ALA A 111 54.76 -28.32 -30.59
N SER A 112 53.54 -28.60 -31.07
CA SER A 112 52.96 -27.83 -32.17
C SER A 112 51.43 -27.80 -32.18
N ALA A 113 50.89 -26.64 -32.54
CA ALA A 113 49.46 -26.41 -32.79
C ALA A 113 48.91 -27.27 -33.95
N SER A 114 49.77 -27.71 -34.89
CA SER A 114 49.38 -28.57 -36.01
C SER A 114 49.02 -29.98 -35.56
N LEU A 115 49.71 -30.51 -34.53
CA LEU A 115 49.43 -31.81 -33.93
C LEU A 115 48.06 -31.82 -33.24
N VAL A 116 47.78 -30.79 -32.45
CA VAL A 116 46.46 -30.59 -31.79
C VAL A 116 45.33 -30.55 -32.82
N SER A 117 45.54 -29.83 -33.92
CA SER A 117 44.57 -29.74 -35.02
C SER A 117 44.37 -31.07 -35.74
N ALA A 118 45.43 -31.85 -35.94
CA ALA A 118 45.38 -33.16 -36.56
C ALA A 118 44.62 -34.18 -35.68
N TRP A 119 44.83 -34.19 -34.37
CA TRP A 119 44.11 -35.05 -33.44
C TRP A 119 42.62 -34.74 -33.41
N ALA A 120 42.25 -33.45 -33.37
CA ALA A 120 40.84 -33.03 -33.44
C ALA A 120 40.17 -33.46 -34.76
N ARG A 121 40.88 -33.38 -35.90
CA ARG A 121 40.37 -33.84 -37.20
C ARG A 121 40.17 -35.35 -37.23
N LYS A 122 41.11 -36.13 -36.69
CA LYS A 122 40.99 -37.59 -36.58
C LYS A 122 39.81 -38.00 -35.68
N ALA A 123 39.62 -37.32 -34.56
CA ALA A 123 38.47 -37.54 -33.67
C ALA A 123 37.12 -37.24 -34.35
N ARG A 124 37.07 -36.23 -35.24
CA ARG A 124 35.88 -35.95 -36.07
C ARG A 124 35.67 -36.98 -37.17
N GLY A 125 36.74 -37.45 -37.81
CA GLY A 125 36.71 -38.49 -38.84
C GLY A 125 36.21 -39.85 -38.32
N CYS A 126 36.54 -40.20 -37.07
CA CYS A 126 35.97 -41.38 -36.40
C CYS A 126 34.47 -41.22 -36.06
N ALA A 127 33.93 -40.00 -35.99
CA ALA A 127 32.51 -39.74 -35.74
C ALA A 127 31.67 -39.72 -37.03
N THR A 128 32.30 -39.57 -38.21
CA THR A 128 31.63 -39.54 -39.53
C THR A 128 31.58 -40.90 -40.24
N MET A 129 32.18 -41.95 -39.67
CA MET A 129 31.93 -43.32 -40.10
C MET A 129 30.59 -43.77 -39.51
N SER A 130 29.56 -43.93 -40.35
CA SER A 130 28.30 -44.56 -39.94
C SER A 130 28.57 -45.92 -39.29
N PRO A 131 28.03 -46.20 -38.09
CA PRO A 131 28.11 -47.55 -37.55
C PRO A 131 27.25 -48.46 -38.45
N LYS A 132 27.86 -49.47 -39.07
CA LYS A 132 27.10 -50.65 -39.52
C LYS A 132 26.54 -51.30 -38.26
N GLY A 133 25.27 -51.01 -37.97
CA GLY A 133 24.57 -51.49 -36.77
C GLY A 133 23.76 -50.37 -36.11
N ALA A 134 22.74 -49.85 -36.79
CA ALA A 134 21.71 -49.09 -36.09
C ALA A 134 20.86 -50.10 -35.31
N VAL A 135 21.02 -50.12 -33.98
CA VAL A 135 20.07 -50.81 -33.09
C VAL A 135 18.73 -50.10 -33.27
N ARG A 136 17.75 -50.79 -33.87
CA ARG A 136 16.35 -50.35 -33.82
C ARG A 136 15.99 -50.24 -32.35
N MET A 137 15.45 -49.09 -31.94
CA MET A 137 14.94 -48.89 -30.58
C MET A 137 13.82 -49.93 -30.38
N ASP A 138 13.98 -50.82 -29.41
CA ASP A 138 12.97 -51.84 -29.14
C ASP A 138 11.68 -51.18 -28.61
N GLU A 139 10.53 -51.82 -28.83
CA GLU A 139 9.23 -51.28 -28.42
C GLU A 139 9.14 -51.02 -26.91
N GLY A 140 9.88 -51.79 -26.10
CA GLY A 140 10.01 -51.61 -24.65
C GLY A 140 10.81 -50.36 -24.28
N SER A 141 11.89 -50.03 -25.01
CA SER A 141 12.62 -48.78 -24.85
C SER A 141 11.78 -47.55 -25.20
N ALA A 142 10.93 -47.64 -26.24
CA ALA A 142 9.99 -46.57 -26.59
C ALA A 142 8.89 -46.39 -25.53
N ALA A 143 8.32 -47.50 -25.04
CA ALA A 143 7.34 -47.49 -23.96
C ALA A 143 7.95 -46.89 -22.68
N ARG A 144 9.19 -47.25 -22.34
CA ARG A 144 9.89 -46.73 -21.17
C ARG A 144 10.18 -45.24 -21.25
N ILE A 145 10.56 -44.74 -22.43
CA ILE A 145 10.72 -43.30 -22.67
C ILE A 145 9.38 -42.58 -22.46
N GLY A 146 8.28 -43.13 -23.01
CA GLY A 146 6.94 -42.57 -22.80
C GLY A 146 6.50 -42.55 -21.32
N GLU A 147 6.80 -43.61 -20.57
CA GLU A 147 6.56 -43.66 -19.12
C GLU A 147 7.35 -42.58 -18.37
N LEU A 148 8.64 -42.44 -18.67
CA LEU A 148 9.52 -41.46 -18.04
C LEU A 148 9.11 -40.02 -18.39
N GLU A 149 8.68 -39.77 -19.63
CA GLU A 149 8.15 -38.47 -20.05
C GLU A 149 6.84 -38.14 -19.32
N ALA A 150 5.95 -39.13 -19.15
CA ALA A 150 4.71 -38.96 -18.39
C ALA A 150 4.97 -38.72 -16.89
N GLU A 151 5.96 -39.40 -16.31
CA GLU A 151 6.40 -39.19 -14.93
C GLU A 151 7.00 -37.79 -14.74
N LEU A 152 7.90 -37.36 -15.63
CA LEU A 152 8.47 -36.03 -15.61
C LEU A 152 7.40 -34.93 -15.75
N ALA A 153 6.37 -35.16 -16.56
CA ALA A 153 5.24 -34.24 -16.69
C ALA A 153 4.42 -34.12 -15.39
N ARG A 154 4.16 -35.24 -14.70
CA ARG A 154 3.48 -35.25 -13.38
C ARG A 154 4.30 -34.52 -12.33
N GLU A 155 5.60 -34.80 -12.25
CA GLU A 155 6.51 -34.18 -11.30
C GLU A 155 6.64 -32.66 -11.54
N ARG A 156 6.69 -32.23 -12.81
CA ARG A 156 6.68 -30.80 -13.15
C ARG A 156 5.40 -30.10 -12.70
N LEU A 157 4.24 -30.74 -12.86
CA LEU A 157 2.96 -30.21 -12.40
C LEU A 157 2.89 -30.13 -10.87
N ALA A 158 3.32 -31.20 -10.18
CA ALA A 158 3.39 -31.24 -8.72
C ALA A 158 4.29 -30.13 -8.17
N ASN A 159 5.49 -29.97 -8.73
CA ASN A 159 6.41 -28.89 -8.35
C ASN A 159 5.82 -27.50 -8.61
N ALA A 160 5.12 -27.29 -9.73
CA ALA A 160 4.46 -26.01 -10.03
C ALA A 160 3.35 -25.71 -9.01
N ALA A 161 2.52 -26.70 -8.68
CA ALA A 161 1.48 -26.56 -7.67
C ALA A 161 2.05 -26.28 -6.27
N LEU A 162 3.11 -26.99 -5.87
CA LEU A 162 3.79 -26.75 -4.59
C LEU A 162 4.38 -25.34 -4.52
N ARG A 163 5.00 -24.85 -5.61
CA ARG A 163 5.50 -23.46 -5.67
C ARG A 163 4.38 -22.44 -5.53
N GLU A 164 3.22 -22.67 -6.13
CA GLU A 164 2.05 -21.81 -5.97
C GLU A 164 1.44 -21.90 -4.56
N LEU A 165 1.48 -23.08 -3.92
CA LEU A 165 0.99 -23.27 -2.56
C LEU A 165 1.93 -22.67 -1.52
N MET A 166 3.26 -22.72 -1.75
CA MET A 166 4.25 -22.05 -0.91
C MET A 166 4.08 -20.52 -0.84
N ARG A 167 3.31 -19.91 -1.76
CA ARG A 167 2.93 -18.49 -1.67
C ARG A 167 1.89 -18.21 -0.59
N ASP A 168 1.19 -19.23 -0.10
CA ASP A 168 0.28 -19.16 1.05
C ASP A 168 0.80 -20.05 2.17
N PRO A 169 1.40 -19.49 3.25
CA PRO A 169 2.02 -20.28 4.32
C PRO A 169 1.02 -21.15 5.12
N LYS A 170 -0.29 -21.05 4.85
CA LYS A 170 -1.34 -21.90 5.45
C LYS A 170 -1.85 -23.01 4.53
N ALA A 171 -1.31 -23.12 3.31
CA ALA A 171 -1.74 -24.14 2.37
C ALA A 171 -1.21 -25.53 2.79
N GLY A 172 -2.14 -26.47 3.04
CA GLY A 172 -1.82 -27.89 3.15
C GLY A 172 -1.60 -28.56 1.78
N ASP A 173 -1.46 -29.88 1.77
CA ASP A 173 -1.40 -30.70 0.54
C ASP A 173 -2.54 -30.32 -0.44
N PRO A 174 -2.29 -30.20 -1.76
CA PRO A 174 -3.33 -30.05 -2.79
C PRO A 174 -4.60 -30.89 -2.57
N ALA A 175 -4.47 -32.10 -2.01
CA ALA A 175 -5.59 -32.99 -1.71
C ALA A 175 -6.50 -32.47 -0.57
N SER A 176 -5.95 -31.73 0.39
CA SER A 176 -6.64 -31.16 1.55
C SER A 176 -7.38 -29.84 1.27
N LEU A 177 -7.18 -29.26 0.09
CA LEU A 177 -7.81 -28.00 -0.32
C LEU A 177 -9.32 -28.17 -0.56
N SER A 178 -10.10 -27.15 -0.18
CA SER A 178 -11.51 -27.07 -0.57
C SER A 178 -11.65 -26.96 -2.10
N ASN A 179 -12.81 -27.33 -2.66
CA ASN A 179 -13.08 -27.16 -4.09
C ASN A 179 -12.90 -25.71 -4.57
N SER A 180 -13.17 -24.73 -3.68
CA SER A 180 -12.93 -23.30 -3.93
C SER A 180 -11.44 -23.01 -4.15
N GLN A 181 -10.58 -23.51 -3.26
CA GLN A 181 -9.13 -23.32 -3.33
C GLN A 181 -8.50 -24.12 -4.48
N LYS A 182 -9.01 -25.34 -4.75
CA LYS A 182 -8.60 -26.14 -5.91
C LYS A 182 -8.89 -25.42 -7.22
N ALA A 183 -10.07 -24.82 -7.35
CA ALA A 183 -10.43 -24.04 -8.54
C ALA A 183 -9.51 -22.81 -8.72
N GLU A 184 -9.19 -22.13 -7.63
CA GLU A 184 -8.29 -20.97 -7.64
C GLU A 184 -6.85 -21.34 -8.00
N LEU A 185 -6.31 -22.40 -7.40
CA LEU A 185 -5.00 -22.97 -7.74
C LEU A 185 -4.97 -23.42 -9.21
N GLY A 186 -6.02 -24.09 -9.68
CA GLY A 186 -6.13 -24.51 -11.07
C GLY A 186 -6.14 -23.33 -12.04
N GLU A 187 -6.84 -22.23 -11.72
CA GLU A 187 -6.79 -21.02 -12.55
C GLU A 187 -5.40 -20.37 -12.55
N ARG A 188 -4.70 -20.34 -11.41
CA ARG A 188 -3.30 -19.87 -11.34
C ARG A 188 -2.37 -20.71 -12.21
N LEU A 189 -2.45 -22.04 -12.12
CA LEU A 189 -1.64 -22.95 -12.93
C LEU A 189 -1.97 -22.88 -14.42
N ARG A 190 -3.25 -22.70 -14.76
CA ARG A 190 -3.71 -22.57 -16.15
C ARG A 190 -3.23 -21.27 -16.78
N ARG A 191 -3.34 -20.14 -16.07
CA ARG A 191 -2.97 -18.80 -16.59
C ARG A 191 -1.47 -18.51 -16.46
N GLY A 192 -0.86 -18.92 -15.36
CA GLY A 192 0.54 -18.62 -15.02
C GLY A 192 1.54 -19.64 -15.58
N CYS A 193 1.14 -20.90 -15.76
CA CYS A 193 2.03 -21.97 -16.21
C CYS A 193 1.58 -22.67 -17.50
N GLY A 194 0.41 -22.31 -18.06
CA GLY A 194 -0.08 -22.83 -19.33
C GLY A 194 -0.61 -24.28 -19.31
N TYR A 195 -0.87 -24.84 -18.12
CA TYR A 195 -1.40 -26.21 -18.02
C TYR A 195 -2.84 -26.32 -18.53
N ARG A 196 -3.16 -27.42 -19.22
CA ARG A 196 -4.52 -27.67 -19.72
C ARG A 196 -5.41 -28.18 -18.59
N LEU A 197 -6.68 -27.81 -18.61
CA LEU A 197 -7.66 -28.22 -17.60
C LEU A 197 -7.73 -29.76 -17.44
N ARG A 198 -7.65 -30.51 -18.55
CA ARG A 198 -7.67 -31.98 -18.54
C ARG A 198 -6.54 -32.59 -17.72
N ASP A 199 -5.38 -31.93 -17.67
CA ASP A 199 -4.19 -32.38 -16.96
C ASP A 199 -4.26 -31.96 -15.46
N LEU A 200 -4.97 -30.87 -15.16
CA LEU A 200 -5.15 -30.33 -13.80
C LEU A 200 -6.23 -31.04 -12.97
N LEU A 201 -7.34 -31.46 -13.58
CA LEU A 201 -8.46 -32.07 -12.85
C LEU A 201 -8.07 -33.36 -12.09
N PRO A 202 -7.33 -34.31 -12.69
CA PRO A 202 -6.87 -35.50 -11.97
C PRO A 202 -5.91 -35.15 -10.83
N PHE A 203 -4.98 -34.22 -11.08
CA PHE A 203 -4.00 -33.76 -10.09
C PHE A 203 -4.68 -33.11 -8.87
N LEU A 204 -5.64 -32.22 -9.09
CA LEU A 204 -6.40 -31.54 -8.04
C LEU A 204 -7.46 -32.44 -7.39
N ARG A 205 -7.69 -33.64 -7.94
CA ARG A 205 -8.71 -34.60 -7.51
C ARG A 205 -10.08 -33.92 -7.41
N ILE A 206 -10.51 -33.24 -8.48
CA ILE A 206 -11.79 -32.55 -8.58
C ILE A 206 -12.46 -32.84 -9.92
N SER A 207 -13.78 -33.04 -9.93
CA SER A 207 -14.53 -33.23 -11.17
C SER A 207 -14.61 -31.90 -11.97
N LYS A 208 -14.78 -32.00 -13.28
CA LYS A 208 -14.94 -30.82 -14.15
C LYS A 208 -16.12 -29.94 -13.72
N SER A 209 -17.26 -30.54 -13.38
CA SER A 209 -18.46 -29.81 -12.97
C SER A 209 -18.26 -29.06 -11.65
N SER A 210 -17.65 -29.71 -10.65
CA SER A 210 -17.33 -29.05 -9.37
C SER A 210 -16.29 -27.95 -9.53
N TYR A 211 -15.31 -28.13 -10.44
CA TYR A 211 -14.32 -27.12 -10.77
C TYR A 211 -14.96 -25.86 -11.37
N GLU A 212 -15.78 -26.00 -12.42
CA GLU A 212 -16.42 -24.86 -13.08
C GLU A 212 -17.40 -24.15 -12.15
N TYR A 213 -18.14 -24.89 -11.32
CA TYR A 213 -19.01 -24.30 -10.31
C TYR A 213 -18.23 -23.47 -9.29
N ALA A 214 -17.15 -24.03 -8.73
CA ALA A 214 -16.30 -23.35 -7.76
C ALA A 214 -15.59 -22.14 -8.37
N ARG A 215 -15.13 -22.25 -9.62
CA ARG A 215 -14.55 -21.15 -10.39
C ARG A 215 -15.54 -20.01 -10.57
N ALA A 216 -16.75 -20.30 -11.06
CA ALA A 216 -17.78 -19.28 -11.24
C ALA A 216 -18.18 -18.62 -9.90
N ALA A 217 -18.25 -19.41 -8.81
CA ALA A 217 -18.50 -18.88 -7.47
C ALA A 217 -17.38 -17.97 -6.97
N ASN A 218 -16.12 -18.33 -7.20
CA ASN A 218 -14.96 -17.50 -6.88
C ASN A 218 -14.97 -16.19 -7.67
N GLU A 219 -15.25 -16.24 -8.98
CA GLU A 219 -15.37 -15.04 -9.82
C GLU A 219 -16.48 -14.09 -9.32
N ARG A 220 -17.65 -14.62 -8.93
CA ARG A 220 -18.71 -13.81 -8.30
C ARG A 220 -18.26 -13.17 -6.98
N ARG A 221 -17.57 -13.92 -6.13
CA ARG A 221 -17.03 -13.41 -4.86
C ARG A 221 -15.98 -12.32 -5.08
N ALA A 222 -15.11 -12.49 -6.08
CA ALA A 222 -14.09 -11.50 -6.44
C ALA A 222 -14.73 -10.19 -6.91
N ARG A 223 -15.69 -10.26 -7.86
CA ARG A 223 -16.45 -9.09 -8.32
C ARG A 223 -17.17 -8.38 -7.17
N ARG A 224 -17.77 -9.14 -6.26
CA ARG A 224 -18.42 -8.61 -5.07
C ARG A 224 -17.42 -7.92 -4.13
N ALA A 225 -16.26 -8.53 -3.89
CA ALA A 225 -15.22 -7.96 -3.03
C ALA A 225 -14.68 -6.65 -3.61
N GLU A 226 -14.44 -6.59 -4.91
CA GLU A 226 -14.02 -5.40 -5.63
C GLU A 226 -15.07 -4.27 -5.53
N ALA A 227 -16.35 -4.59 -5.77
CA ALA A 227 -17.44 -3.63 -5.62
C ALA A 227 -17.53 -3.07 -4.18
N VAL A 228 -17.39 -3.94 -3.17
CA VAL A 228 -17.38 -3.52 -1.76
C VAL A 228 -16.16 -2.66 -1.46
N ALA A 229 -14.98 -3.00 -2.00
CA ALA A 229 -13.76 -2.24 -1.78
C ALA A 229 -13.85 -0.83 -2.37
N ALA A 230 -14.30 -0.71 -3.63
CA ALA A 230 -14.51 0.58 -4.27
C ALA A 230 -15.55 1.43 -3.51
N ARG A 231 -16.62 0.79 -3.02
CA ARG A 231 -17.67 1.48 -2.26
C ARG A 231 -17.19 1.92 -0.87
N ALA A 232 -16.39 1.09 -0.18
CA ALA A 232 -15.82 1.42 1.12
C ALA A 232 -14.80 2.57 1.01
N ALA A 233 -13.98 2.59 -0.05
CA ALA A 233 -13.06 3.70 -0.33
C ALA A 233 -13.80 5.02 -0.52
N ARG A 234 -14.83 5.04 -1.37
CA ARG A 234 -15.68 6.23 -1.56
C ARG A 234 -16.31 6.72 -0.26
N ALA A 235 -16.90 5.81 0.52
CA ALA A 235 -17.52 6.18 1.80
C ALA A 235 -16.50 6.66 2.84
N PHE A 236 -15.25 6.18 2.79
CA PHE A 236 -14.17 6.65 3.64
C PHE A 236 -13.67 8.04 3.21
N GLU A 237 -13.47 8.25 1.91
CA GLU A 237 -13.08 9.55 1.32
C GLU A 237 -14.15 10.62 1.54
N ALA A 238 -15.42 10.30 1.31
CA ALA A 238 -16.55 11.18 1.59
C ALA A 238 -16.66 11.57 3.07
N SER A 239 -16.04 10.78 3.98
CA SER A 239 -15.94 11.10 5.41
C SER A 239 -14.66 11.88 5.78
N GLY A 240 -13.82 12.26 4.82
CA GLY A 240 -12.52 12.88 5.07
C GLY A 240 -11.48 11.92 5.69
N GLY A 241 -11.72 10.61 5.60
CA GLY A 241 -10.87 9.58 6.22
C GLY A 241 -11.07 9.40 7.72
N THR A 242 -12.24 9.79 8.25
CA THR A 242 -12.53 9.80 9.69
C THR A 242 -13.33 8.58 10.14
N TYR A 243 -14.06 7.93 9.23
CA TYR A 243 -14.91 6.81 9.58
C TYR A 243 -14.13 5.50 9.67
N GLY A 244 -14.27 4.80 10.81
CA GLY A 244 -13.91 3.39 10.91
C GLY A 244 -14.94 2.46 10.25
N TYR A 245 -14.61 1.16 10.13
CA TYR A 245 -15.42 0.17 9.38
C TYR A 245 -16.90 0.11 9.73
N ARG A 246 -17.27 0.40 10.99
CA ARG A 246 -18.68 0.41 11.41
C ARG A 246 -19.47 1.56 10.76
N ARG A 247 -18.90 2.77 10.76
CA ARG A 247 -19.52 3.96 10.15
C ARG A 247 -19.43 3.90 8.63
N VAL A 248 -18.33 3.40 8.06
CA VAL A 248 -18.23 3.13 6.62
C VAL A 248 -19.34 2.17 6.19
N ARG A 249 -19.52 1.04 6.88
CA ARG A 249 -20.62 0.10 6.61
C ARG A 249 -22.00 0.75 6.71
N ALA A 250 -22.23 1.59 7.73
CA ALA A 250 -23.50 2.30 7.89
C ALA A 250 -23.73 3.31 6.76
N SER A 251 -22.70 4.08 6.39
CA SER A 251 -22.72 5.02 5.26
C SER A 251 -23.08 4.31 3.96
N MET A 252 -22.42 3.18 3.68
CA MET A 252 -22.72 2.35 2.51
C MET A 252 -24.17 1.83 2.50
N ALA A 253 -24.65 1.34 3.65
CA ALA A 253 -26.00 0.80 3.76
C ALA A 253 -27.09 1.87 3.61
N ALA A 254 -26.81 3.11 4.00
CA ALA A 254 -27.72 4.25 3.91
C ALA A 254 -27.61 5.03 2.59
N GLY A 255 -26.53 4.84 1.82
CA GLY A 255 -26.24 5.69 0.65
C GLY A 255 -25.71 7.08 1.02
N ALA A 256 -25.21 7.27 2.24
CA ALA A 256 -24.86 8.60 2.78
C ALA A 256 -23.61 9.24 2.14
N ASP A 257 -22.85 8.47 1.37
CA ASP A 257 -21.72 8.92 0.54
C ASP A 257 -22.13 9.24 -0.91
N GLY A 258 -23.43 9.39 -1.18
CA GLY A 258 -23.96 9.83 -2.48
C GLY A 258 -24.12 8.72 -3.54
N GLY A 259 -23.96 7.46 -3.16
CA GLY A 259 -24.25 6.30 -4.02
C GLY A 259 -25.45 5.50 -3.54
N GLU A 260 -26.00 4.64 -4.41
CA GLU A 260 -27.11 3.75 -4.07
C GLU A 260 -26.84 2.92 -2.79
N PRO A 261 -27.88 2.65 -1.97
CA PRO A 261 -27.78 1.82 -0.77
C PRO A 261 -27.18 0.44 -1.06
N MET A 262 -26.05 0.14 -0.41
CA MET A 262 -25.33 -1.11 -0.58
C MET A 262 -25.10 -1.80 0.75
N ARG A 263 -25.80 -2.91 0.97
CA ARG A 263 -25.57 -3.76 2.15
C ARG A 263 -24.30 -4.56 1.99
N ALA A 264 -23.45 -4.55 3.02
CA ALA A 264 -22.28 -5.41 3.15
C ALA A 264 -22.16 -5.94 4.59
N SER A 265 -21.57 -7.12 4.73
CA SER A 265 -21.25 -7.67 6.05
C SER A 265 -20.08 -6.89 6.68
N GLU A 266 -20.01 -6.93 8.01
CA GLU A 266 -18.90 -6.30 8.74
C GLU A 266 -17.53 -6.84 8.28
N ARG A 267 -17.44 -8.17 8.05
CA ARG A 267 -16.21 -8.83 7.62
C ARG A 267 -15.76 -8.36 6.24
N GLU A 268 -16.69 -8.15 5.31
CA GLU A 268 -16.36 -7.63 3.97
C GLU A 268 -15.79 -6.21 4.05
N VAL A 269 -16.45 -5.30 4.79
CA VAL A 269 -16.01 -3.90 4.91
C VAL A 269 -14.68 -3.80 5.66
N ARG A 270 -14.52 -4.55 6.76
CA ARG A 270 -13.27 -4.56 7.54
C ARG A 270 -12.10 -5.10 6.73
N ARG A 271 -12.32 -6.13 5.90
CA ARG A 271 -11.30 -6.66 4.98
C ARG A 271 -10.93 -5.61 3.93
N ALA A 272 -11.93 -5.00 3.28
CA ALA A 272 -11.73 -3.97 2.27
C ALA A 272 -10.92 -2.78 2.82
N MET A 273 -11.28 -2.27 4.00
CA MET A 273 -10.53 -1.17 4.64
C MET A 273 -9.09 -1.55 4.97
N ARG A 274 -8.86 -2.76 5.48
CA ARG A 274 -7.51 -3.23 5.80
C ARG A 274 -6.64 -3.40 4.55
N GLU A 275 -7.19 -4.02 3.51
CA GLU A 275 -6.48 -4.24 2.23
C GLU A 275 -6.23 -2.93 1.47
N GLY A 276 -7.12 -1.95 1.62
CA GLY A 276 -6.97 -0.61 1.05
C GLY A 276 -6.21 0.39 1.94
N GLY A 277 -5.64 -0.02 3.07
CA GLY A 277 -4.87 0.87 3.95
C GLY A 277 -5.69 2.00 4.61
N MET A 278 -7.02 1.87 4.68
CA MET A 278 -7.92 2.87 5.25
C MET A 278 -7.92 2.78 6.78
N ALA A 279 -7.14 3.64 7.43
CA ALA A 279 -7.14 3.81 8.87
C ALA A 279 -7.81 5.15 9.24
N ALA A 280 -8.84 5.10 10.08
CA ALA A 280 -9.47 6.30 10.60
C ALA A 280 -8.44 7.12 11.38
N ARG A 281 -8.40 8.44 11.12
CA ARG A 281 -7.52 9.37 11.83
C ARG A 281 -7.81 9.33 13.34
N SER A 282 -6.76 9.33 14.15
CA SER A 282 -6.85 9.43 15.61
C SER A 282 -5.90 10.50 16.13
N ALA A 283 -6.32 11.23 17.17
CA ALA A 283 -5.48 12.24 17.78
C ALA A 283 -4.30 11.61 18.56
N ALA A 284 -3.11 12.21 18.41
CA ALA A 284 -1.99 11.99 19.33
C ALA A 284 -2.21 12.77 20.64
N ALA A 285 -1.53 12.33 21.72
CA ALA A 285 -1.75 12.80 23.09
C ALA A 285 -1.72 14.34 23.25
N PRO A 286 -2.63 14.93 24.04
CA PRO A 286 -2.75 16.38 24.18
C PRO A 286 -1.59 16.99 24.98
N ARG A 287 -1.17 18.20 24.59
CA ARG A 287 -0.30 19.07 25.40
C ARG A 287 -1.14 19.95 26.32
N ARG A 288 -0.68 20.13 27.56
CA ARG A 288 -1.36 20.92 28.60
C ARG A 288 -1.12 22.43 28.43
N TRP A 289 -2.18 23.23 28.56
CA TRP A 289 -2.17 24.69 28.63
C TRP A 289 -3.05 25.13 29.81
N SER A 290 -2.72 26.23 30.48
CA SER A 290 -3.52 26.82 31.57
C SER A 290 -3.43 28.35 31.49
N SER A 291 -4.58 29.03 31.43
CA SER A 291 -4.72 30.50 31.47
C SER A 291 -5.38 30.99 32.77
N TYR A 292 -5.26 30.21 33.86
CA TYR A 292 -5.95 30.47 35.11
C TYR A 292 -5.39 31.70 35.85
N ALA A 293 -6.25 32.69 36.13
CA ALA A 293 -5.89 33.96 36.78
C ALA A 293 -6.54 34.19 38.16
N GLY A 294 -7.01 33.13 38.84
CA GLY A 294 -7.63 33.23 40.17
C GLY A 294 -9.17 33.28 40.19
N GLU A 295 -9.77 33.32 41.39
CA GLU A 295 -11.23 33.40 41.59
C GLU A 295 -11.62 34.70 42.31
N PRO A 296 -12.40 35.58 41.68
CA PRO A 296 -12.92 36.80 42.31
C PRO A 296 -14.37 36.67 42.85
N ASP A 297 -15.08 35.57 42.60
CA ASP A 297 -16.54 35.45 42.84
C ASP A 297 -16.98 34.02 43.18
N GLU A 298 -18.17 33.87 43.78
CA GLU A 298 -18.78 32.59 44.12
C GLU A 298 -19.11 31.75 42.86
N ARG A 299 -18.68 30.48 42.88
CA ARG A 299 -18.79 29.55 41.76
C ARG A 299 -20.16 28.85 41.75
N PRO A 300 -20.88 28.81 40.61
CA PRO A 300 -22.11 28.03 40.49
C PRO A 300 -21.89 26.53 40.76
N ALA A 301 -22.94 25.85 41.21
CA ALA A 301 -22.88 24.40 41.42
C ALA A 301 -22.61 23.63 40.11
N ASN A 302 -21.91 22.50 40.23
CA ASN A 302 -21.76 21.53 39.15
C ASN A 302 -22.99 20.62 39.13
N LEU A 303 -23.98 20.93 38.29
CA LEU A 303 -25.26 20.20 38.20
C LEU A 303 -25.11 18.82 37.56
N PRO A 304 -24.22 18.60 36.58
CA PRO A 304 -23.88 17.25 36.12
C PRO A 304 -23.22 16.34 37.17
N LEU A 305 -22.71 16.87 38.29
CA LEU A 305 -22.04 16.06 39.31
C LEU A 305 -23.05 15.47 40.31
N ARG A 306 -23.11 14.14 40.38
CA ARG A 306 -23.93 13.42 41.36
C ARG A 306 -23.23 13.29 42.71
N ALA A 307 -24.03 12.98 43.74
CA ALA A 307 -23.54 12.80 45.11
C ALA A 307 -22.52 11.66 45.28
N ASP A 308 -22.57 10.65 44.43
CA ASP A 308 -21.62 9.52 44.40
C ASP A 308 -20.29 9.87 43.70
N GLY A 309 -20.13 11.11 43.24
CA GLY A 309 -18.95 11.59 42.52
C GLY A 309 -18.93 11.25 41.03
N THR A 310 -19.97 10.62 40.49
CA THR A 310 -20.10 10.36 39.05
C THR A 310 -20.75 11.53 38.31
N HIS A 311 -20.48 11.66 37.01
CA HIS A 311 -21.09 12.69 36.17
C HIS A 311 -22.25 12.13 35.34
N ASP A 312 -23.35 12.87 35.32
CA ASP A 312 -24.51 12.61 34.48
C ASP A 312 -24.78 13.77 33.55
N PHE A 313 -24.46 13.55 32.28
CA PHE A 313 -24.78 14.46 31.20
C PHE A 313 -25.94 13.92 30.35
N SER A 314 -26.83 13.11 30.93
CA SER A 314 -28.07 12.75 30.25
C SER A 314 -29.04 13.93 30.31
N ALA A 315 -29.70 14.20 29.19
CA ALA A 315 -30.78 15.16 29.09
C ALA A 315 -32.04 14.42 28.63
N PRO A 316 -33.21 14.67 29.24
CA PRO A 316 -34.44 13.97 28.87
C PRO A 316 -35.03 14.45 27.54
N ALA A 317 -34.73 15.69 27.14
CA ALA A 317 -35.18 16.33 25.92
C ALA A 317 -34.06 17.25 25.37
N PRO A 318 -34.13 17.65 24.10
CA PRO A 318 -33.30 18.73 23.57
C PRO A 318 -33.37 19.99 24.43
N ASP A 319 -32.30 20.78 24.39
CA ASP A 319 -32.18 22.10 25.02
C ASP A 319 -32.28 22.12 26.55
N ALA A 320 -32.34 20.96 27.22
CA ALA A 320 -32.43 20.87 28.69
C ALA A 320 -31.07 21.01 29.40
N LEU A 321 -30.00 20.45 28.82
CA LEU A 321 -28.63 20.54 29.36
C LEU A 321 -27.64 20.77 28.23
N LEU A 322 -26.96 21.90 28.29
CA LEU A 322 -25.99 22.35 27.30
C LEU A 322 -24.62 22.41 27.96
N VAL A 323 -23.58 22.03 27.22
CA VAL A 323 -22.19 22.20 27.63
C VAL A 323 -21.47 23.14 26.66
N THR A 324 -20.56 23.96 27.17
CA THR A 324 -19.74 24.89 26.38
C THR A 324 -18.32 24.97 26.93
N ASP A 325 -17.37 25.19 26.03
CA ASP A 325 -15.97 25.49 26.34
C ASP A 325 -15.31 26.17 25.10
N VAL A 326 -14.08 26.65 25.21
CA VAL A 326 -13.32 27.21 24.09
C VAL A 326 -12.19 26.28 23.69
N THR A 327 -11.98 26.08 22.39
CA THR A 327 -10.79 25.40 21.88
C THR A 327 -10.00 26.26 20.90
N GLU A 328 -8.68 26.10 20.91
CA GLU A 328 -7.72 26.82 20.07
C GLU A 328 -7.22 25.93 18.91
N PHE A 329 -7.07 26.55 17.74
CA PHE A 329 -6.44 26.01 16.55
C PHE A 329 -5.32 26.93 16.09
N LYS A 330 -4.22 26.35 15.57
CA LYS A 330 -3.12 27.09 14.97
C LYS A 330 -3.24 27.03 13.45
N VAL A 331 -3.11 28.17 12.80
CA VAL A 331 -3.22 28.30 11.33
C VAL A 331 -1.97 29.01 10.77
N ALA A 332 -2.01 29.44 9.51
CA ALA A 332 -0.86 30.04 8.83
C ALA A 332 -0.20 31.18 9.62
N GLY A 333 1.13 31.26 9.53
CA GLY A 333 1.91 32.32 10.16
C GLY A 333 1.89 32.32 11.70
N GLY A 334 1.44 31.23 12.34
CA GLY A 334 1.32 31.15 13.79
C GLY A 334 0.09 31.87 14.36
N ALA A 335 -0.82 32.33 13.49
CA ALA A 335 -2.10 32.87 13.91
C ALA A 335 -2.96 31.80 14.59
N LYS A 336 -3.91 32.26 15.40
CA LYS A 336 -4.78 31.41 16.20
C LYS A 336 -6.24 31.70 15.89
N VAL A 337 -7.02 30.63 15.81
CA VAL A 337 -8.48 30.68 15.72
C VAL A 337 -9.05 29.96 16.93
N TYR A 338 -10.07 30.56 17.52
CA TYR A 338 -10.78 30.05 18.69
C TYR A 338 -12.21 29.71 18.30
N LEU A 339 -12.71 28.59 18.81
CA LEU A 339 -14.09 28.14 18.64
C LEU A 339 -14.76 28.05 20.01
N SER A 340 -15.94 28.66 20.12
CA SER A 340 -16.88 28.46 21.23
C SER A 340 -18.15 27.78 20.69
N PRO A 341 -18.31 26.46 20.87
CA PRO A 341 -19.52 25.75 20.53
C PRO A 341 -20.41 25.52 21.76
N VAL A 342 -21.73 25.54 21.55
CA VAL A 342 -22.73 25.10 22.53
C VAL A 342 -23.25 23.74 22.08
N ILE A 343 -23.04 22.72 22.92
CA ILE A 343 -23.38 21.33 22.61
C ILE A 343 -24.53 20.88 23.50
N ASP A 344 -25.59 20.35 22.88
CA ASP A 344 -26.71 19.75 23.58
C ASP A 344 -26.38 18.33 24.04
N CYS A 345 -26.53 18.07 25.34
CA CYS A 345 -26.22 16.79 25.96
C CYS A 345 -27.21 15.67 25.58
N PHE A 346 -28.42 15.97 25.09
CA PHE A 346 -29.42 14.99 24.66
C PHE A 346 -28.85 14.01 23.63
N ASP A 347 -28.24 14.54 22.58
CA ASP A 347 -27.74 13.76 21.44
C ASP A 347 -26.40 14.26 20.91
N GLY A 348 -25.76 15.22 21.57
CA GLY A 348 -24.47 15.78 21.22
C GLY A 348 -24.51 16.73 20.02
N MET A 349 -25.65 17.35 19.75
CA MET A 349 -25.81 18.32 18.67
C MET A 349 -25.07 19.63 19.00
N PRO A 350 -24.24 20.16 18.08
CA PRO A 350 -23.82 21.55 18.16
C PRO A 350 -25.00 22.44 17.77
N VAL A 351 -25.64 23.05 18.76
CA VAL A 351 -26.85 23.86 18.54
C VAL A 351 -26.48 25.28 18.08
N SER A 352 -25.34 25.79 18.51
CA SER A 352 -24.74 27.04 18.02
C SER A 352 -23.23 27.01 18.19
N TRP A 353 -22.54 27.91 17.50
CA TRP A 353 -21.11 28.11 17.67
C TRP A 353 -20.73 29.51 17.20
N SER A 354 -19.56 29.96 17.63
CA SER A 354 -18.91 31.16 17.11
C SER A 354 -17.41 30.90 17.02
N ALA A 355 -16.77 31.47 16.01
CA ALA A 355 -15.33 31.35 15.79
C ALA A 355 -14.73 32.74 15.54
N SER A 356 -13.58 33.00 16.16
CA SER A 356 -12.90 34.29 16.03
C SER A 356 -11.39 34.12 16.23
N ARG A 357 -10.64 35.21 16.06
CA ARG A 357 -9.20 35.26 16.30
C ARG A 357 -8.83 35.59 17.75
N HIS A 358 -9.83 35.85 18.60
CA HIS A 358 -9.64 36.33 19.97
C HIS A 358 -10.50 35.53 20.97
N PRO A 359 -9.91 34.98 22.05
CA PRO A 359 -10.65 34.21 23.04
C PRO A 359 -11.26 35.16 24.10
N ASP A 360 -12.16 36.04 23.67
CA ASP A 360 -12.82 37.03 24.54
C ASP A 360 -14.23 36.62 24.95
N SER A 361 -14.87 37.40 25.83
CA SER A 361 -16.26 37.15 26.23
C SER A 361 -17.23 37.26 25.07
N GLY A 362 -16.95 38.11 24.07
CA GLY A 362 -17.82 38.28 22.89
C GLY A 362 -17.94 36.98 22.08
N LEU A 363 -16.85 36.21 21.97
CA LEU A 363 -16.86 34.88 21.36
C LEU A 363 -17.80 33.91 22.09
N CYS A 364 -17.75 33.86 23.42
CA CYS A 364 -18.62 32.99 24.22
C CYS A 364 -20.07 33.48 24.20
N ASP A 365 -20.29 34.77 24.45
CA ASP A 365 -21.61 35.37 24.55
C ASP A 365 -22.39 35.24 23.23
N SER A 366 -21.71 35.39 22.08
CA SER A 366 -22.33 35.27 20.76
C SER A 366 -22.84 33.86 20.47
N SER A 367 -22.08 32.81 20.80
CA SER A 367 -22.52 31.44 20.60
C SER A 367 -23.72 31.11 21.47
N LEU A 368 -23.71 31.50 22.75
CA LEU A 368 -24.83 31.29 23.65
C LEU A 368 -26.08 32.08 23.21
N ALA A 369 -25.92 33.36 22.86
CA ALA A 369 -27.01 34.22 22.42
C ALA A 369 -27.67 33.68 21.14
N ALA A 370 -26.88 33.18 20.19
CA ALA A 370 -27.39 32.62 18.93
C ALA A 370 -28.24 31.35 19.14
N TRP A 371 -27.98 30.56 20.19
CA TRP A 371 -28.84 29.45 20.58
C TRP A 371 -30.06 29.94 21.36
N ALA A 372 -29.86 30.77 22.38
CA ALA A 372 -30.93 31.26 23.25
C ALA A 372 -32.01 32.04 22.48
N ALA A 373 -31.64 32.73 21.39
CA ALA A 373 -32.58 33.43 20.51
C ALA A 373 -33.56 32.51 19.77
N ARG A 374 -33.30 31.19 19.72
CA ARG A 374 -34.16 30.19 19.07
C ARG A 374 -35.11 29.51 20.04
N LEU A 375 -34.92 29.71 21.36
CA LEU A 375 -35.80 29.15 22.36
C LEU A 375 -37.15 29.87 22.32
N PRO A 376 -38.27 29.14 22.44
CA PRO A 376 -39.58 29.77 22.55
C PRO A 376 -39.69 30.56 23.85
N GLU A 377 -40.56 31.57 23.86
CA GLU A 377 -40.94 32.22 25.10
C GLU A 377 -41.53 31.19 26.08
N GLY A 378 -41.10 31.25 27.34
CA GLY A 378 -41.52 30.28 28.36
C GLY A 378 -40.95 28.87 28.16
N HIS A 379 -39.80 28.73 27.48
CA HIS A 379 -39.12 27.44 27.32
C HIS A 379 -38.92 26.71 28.67
N ALA A 380 -38.85 25.39 28.61
CA ALA A 380 -38.56 24.56 29.79
C ALA A 380 -37.19 24.94 30.41
N PRO A 381 -36.97 24.70 31.71
CA PRO A 381 -35.71 25.02 32.36
C PRO A 381 -34.51 24.44 31.62
N ALA A 382 -33.56 25.31 31.26
CA ALA A 382 -32.36 24.95 30.53
C ALA A 382 -31.12 25.23 31.38
N VAL A 383 -30.23 24.25 31.46
CA VAL A 383 -28.94 24.36 32.15
C VAL A 383 -27.83 24.61 31.13
N VAL A 384 -26.99 25.61 31.36
CA VAL A 384 -25.76 25.83 30.60
C VAL A 384 -24.58 25.56 31.52
N HIS A 385 -23.86 24.49 31.23
CA HIS A 385 -22.68 24.05 31.96
C HIS A 385 -21.39 24.49 31.24
N SER A 386 -20.55 25.24 31.94
CA SER A 386 -19.27 25.72 31.41
C SER A 386 -18.09 25.24 32.26
N ASP A 387 -16.88 25.37 31.70
CA ASP A 387 -15.67 25.27 32.51
C ASP A 387 -15.50 26.49 33.45
N GLY A 388 -14.40 26.51 34.20
CA GLY A 388 -14.05 27.62 35.11
C GLY A 388 -13.39 28.83 34.45
N GLY A 389 -13.50 28.98 33.13
CA GLY A 389 -12.91 30.07 32.36
C GLY A 389 -13.34 31.46 32.85
N GLY A 390 -12.51 32.47 32.57
CA GLY A 390 -12.81 33.87 32.96
C GLY A 390 -14.02 34.44 32.21
N THR A 391 -14.18 34.08 30.93
CA THR A 391 -15.27 34.54 30.06
C THR A 391 -16.65 34.12 30.57
N TYR A 392 -16.81 32.87 31.02
CA TYR A 392 -18.06 32.35 31.61
C TYR A 392 -18.39 32.90 33.00
N ARG A 393 -17.46 33.65 33.60
CA ARG A 393 -17.66 34.38 34.86
C ARG A 393 -17.87 35.87 34.64
N SER A 394 -17.82 36.35 33.40
CA SER A 394 -17.98 37.76 33.06
C SER A 394 -19.40 38.27 33.38
N ARG A 395 -19.52 39.59 33.55
CA ARG A 395 -20.81 40.25 33.79
C ARG A 395 -21.78 40.04 32.62
N SER A 396 -21.29 40.08 31.39
CA SER A 396 -22.10 39.87 30.18
C SER A 396 -22.66 38.46 30.12
N TRP A 397 -21.85 37.43 30.41
CA TRP A 397 -22.33 36.05 30.49
C TRP A 397 -23.42 35.86 31.55
N LYS A 398 -23.21 36.42 32.76
CA LYS A 398 -24.21 36.36 33.85
C LYS A 398 -25.51 37.06 33.45
N ALA A 399 -25.42 38.24 32.82
CA ALA A 399 -26.57 39.00 32.35
C ALA A 399 -27.34 38.22 31.26
N LEU A 400 -26.64 37.70 30.26
CA LEU A 400 -27.21 36.90 29.19
C LEU A 400 -27.96 35.67 29.73
N CYS A 401 -27.40 34.95 30.69
CA CYS A 401 -28.10 33.84 31.33
C CYS A 401 -29.33 34.29 32.12
N GLY A 402 -29.22 35.39 32.88
CA GLY A 402 -30.34 35.93 33.67
C GLY A 402 -31.51 36.40 32.81
N GLU A 403 -31.24 37.19 31.78
CA GLU A 403 -32.23 37.71 30.83
C GLU A 403 -32.95 36.60 30.05
N ARG A 404 -32.25 35.48 29.80
CA ARG A 404 -32.78 34.32 29.07
C ARG A 404 -33.29 33.20 29.99
N GLY A 405 -33.35 33.40 31.30
CA GLY A 405 -33.86 32.38 32.24
C GLY A 405 -33.02 31.10 32.28
N LEU A 406 -31.73 31.17 32.00
CA LEU A 406 -30.82 30.02 31.91
C LEU A 406 -30.16 29.74 33.26
N THR A 407 -30.19 28.48 33.69
CA THR A 407 -29.52 28.06 34.91
C THR A 407 -28.04 27.82 34.63
N ARG A 408 -27.16 28.61 35.25
CA ARG A 408 -25.70 28.44 35.12
C ARG A 408 -25.22 27.27 35.96
N SER A 409 -24.41 26.41 35.35
CA SER A 409 -23.64 25.38 36.03
C SER A 409 -22.16 25.49 35.64
N MET A 410 -21.26 25.09 36.53
CA MET A 410 -19.82 25.26 36.30
C MET A 410 -19.02 24.08 36.84
N SER A 411 -17.99 23.65 36.10
CA SER A 411 -17.00 22.67 36.58
C SER A 411 -16.37 23.12 37.89
N ARG A 412 -15.90 22.19 38.73
CA ARG A 412 -15.06 22.50 39.90
C ARG A 412 -13.65 22.92 39.46
N LYS A 413 -12.93 23.60 40.36
CA LYS A 413 -11.59 24.14 40.04
C LYS A 413 -10.62 22.99 39.74
N GLY A 414 -9.97 23.04 38.59
CA GLY A 414 -8.95 22.05 38.19
C GLY A 414 -9.49 20.66 37.87
N MET A 415 -10.82 20.47 37.80
CA MET A 415 -11.43 19.16 37.56
C MET A 415 -11.89 19.05 36.10
N CYS A 416 -10.99 18.64 35.21
CA CYS A 416 -11.30 18.46 33.79
C CYS A 416 -12.45 17.46 33.49
N PRO A 417 -12.63 16.36 34.27
CA PRO A 417 -13.75 15.43 34.03
C PRO A 417 -15.13 16.07 34.20
N ASP A 418 -15.21 17.19 34.92
CA ASP A 418 -16.46 17.92 35.12
C ASP A 418 -17.04 18.47 33.81
N ASN A 419 -16.24 18.58 32.72
CA ASN A 419 -16.72 18.96 31.38
C ASN A 419 -16.45 17.87 30.32
N ALA A 420 -16.44 16.59 30.71
CA ALA A 420 -16.02 15.48 29.86
C ALA A 420 -16.79 15.34 28.53
N ARG A 421 -18.06 15.77 28.45
CA ARG A 421 -18.81 15.79 27.17
C ARG A 421 -18.20 16.74 26.16
N MET A 422 -17.76 17.89 26.63
CA MET A 422 -17.12 18.91 25.81
C MET A 422 -15.73 18.45 25.36
N GLU A 423 -14.96 17.82 26.26
CA GLU A 423 -13.69 17.19 25.91
C GLU A 423 -13.86 16.11 24.81
N GLY A 424 -14.89 15.26 24.94
CA GLY A 424 -15.21 14.23 23.94
C GLY A 424 -15.61 14.82 22.59
N PHE A 425 -16.36 15.92 22.59
CA PHE A 425 -16.67 16.66 21.36
C PHE A 425 -15.40 17.24 20.74
N PHE A 426 -14.54 17.94 21.49
CA PHE A 426 -13.31 18.51 20.95
C PHE A 426 -12.34 17.43 20.45
N GLY A 427 -12.25 16.30 21.13
CA GLY A 427 -11.46 15.16 20.66
C GLY A 427 -11.95 14.65 19.30
N THR A 428 -13.26 14.58 19.11
CA THR A 428 -13.88 14.22 17.84
C THR A 428 -13.60 15.28 16.78
N LEU A 429 -13.93 16.54 17.05
CA LEU A 429 -13.70 17.68 16.15
C LEU A 429 -12.25 17.72 15.67
N LYS A 430 -11.28 17.67 16.58
CA LYS A 430 -9.86 17.75 16.22
C LYS A 430 -9.41 16.54 15.42
N SER A 431 -9.84 15.33 15.78
CA SER A 431 -9.49 14.11 15.03
C SER A 431 -10.05 14.12 13.62
N GLU A 432 -11.28 14.63 13.46
CA GLU A 432 -12.00 14.56 12.20
C GLU A 432 -11.69 15.73 11.25
N PHE A 433 -11.59 16.95 11.78
CA PHE A 433 -11.41 18.16 10.99
C PHE A 433 -9.95 18.62 10.91
N TYR A 434 -9.27 18.68 12.06
CA TYR A 434 -7.99 19.40 12.16
C TYR A 434 -6.78 18.50 11.89
N ILE A 435 -6.77 17.28 12.43
CA ILE A 435 -5.62 16.38 12.39
C ILE A 435 -5.50 15.71 11.01
N GLY A 436 -4.28 15.67 10.48
CA GLY A 436 -3.97 15.07 9.17
C GLY A 436 -4.20 15.99 7.99
N THR A 437 -4.51 17.27 8.23
CA THR A 437 -4.62 18.33 7.22
C THR A 437 -3.54 19.37 7.50
N ASP A 438 -2.85 19.85 6.46
CA ASP A 438 -1.85 20.91 6.60
C ASP A 438 -2.52 22.28 6.52
N TRP A 439 -2.58 22.97 7.68
CA TRP A 439 -3.17 24.29 7.82
C TRP A 439 -2.14 25.42 7.78
N SER A 440 -0.86 25.12 7.50
CA SER A 440 0.23 26.11 7.53
C SER A 440 0.13 27.19 6.45
N GLY A 441 -0.60 26.92 5.37
CA GLY A 441 -0.89 27.87 4.29
C GLY A 441 -2.28 28.51 4.33
N THR A 442 -3.14 28.12 5.26
CA THR A 442 -4.55 28.57 5.30
C THR A 442 -4.70 29.86 6.11
N ALA A 443 -5.31 30.88 5.51
CA ALA A 443 -5.61 32.13 6.21
C ALA A 443 -6.64 31.91 7.35
N PRO A 444 -6.60 32.69 8.44
CA PRO A 444 -7.54 32.52 9.55
C PRO A 444 -9.01 32.57 9.14
N GLU A 445 -9.36 33.46 8.21
CA GLU A 445 -10.73 33.67 7.75
C GLU A 445 -11.22 32.49 6.88
N GLU A 446 -10.34 31.92 6.06
CA GLU A 446 -10.60 30.69 5.29
C GLU A 446 -10.79 29.49 6.23
N PHE A 447 -9.93 29.36 7.25
CA PHE A 447 -10.06 28.32 8.27
C PHE A 447 -11.39 28.42 9.03
N ILE A 448 -11.84 29.63 9.37
CA ILE A 448 -13.13 29.87 10.03
C ILE A 448 -14.28 29.39 9.13
N ALA A 449 -14.23 29.67 7.82
CA ALA A 449 -15.25 29.22 6.88
C ALA A 449 -15.29 27.68 6.77
N GLU A 450 -14.14 27.02 6.68
CA GLU A 450 -14.04 25.56 6.66
C GLU A 450 -14.51 24.92 7.97
N LEU A 451 -14.16 25.52 9.11
CA LEU A 451 -14.62 25.07 10.42
C LEU A 451 -16.15 25.18 10.54
N ASP A 452 -16.72 26.28 10.07
CA ASP A 452 -18.17 26.50 10.04
C ASP A 452 -18.88 25.50 9.12
N ALA A 453 -18.32 25.19 7.95
CA ALA A 453 -18.80 24.12 7.08
C ALA A 453 -18.76 22.75 7.76
N TYR A 454 -17.66 22.42 8.45
CA TYR A 454 -17.54 21.19 9.24
C TYR A 454 -18.60 21.13 10.35
N MET A 455 -18.85 22.22 11.07
CA MET A 455 -19.84 22.26 12.16
C MET A 455 -21.26 22.00 11.64
N ARG A 456 -21.62 22.55 10.47
CA ARG A 456 -22.88 22.21 9.79
C ARG A 456 -22.93 20.74 9.39
N TRP A 457 -21.87 20.21 8.79
CA TRP A 457 -21.80 18.79 8.45
C TRP A 457 -21.88 17.88 9.68
N TYR A 458 -21.23 18.25 10.79
CA TYR A 458 -21.28 17.50 12.05
C TYR A 458 -22.71 17.37 12.58
N ARG A 459 -23.48 18.45 12.47
CA ARG A 459 -24.88 18.52 12.89
C ARG A 459 -25.80 17.73 11.95
N ASP A 460 -25.65 17.96 10.64
CA ASP A 460 -26.66 17.59 9.64
C ASP A 460 -26.33 16.33 8.84
N GLY A 461 -25.04 16.05 8.61
CA GLY A 461 -24.57 15.00 7.70
C GLY A 461 -23.77 13.88 8.37
N ARG A 462 -23.23 14.12 9.57
CA ARG A 462 -22.37 13.14 10.24
C ARG A 462 -23.19 12.03 10.89
N LEU A 463 -22.87 10.79 10.54
CA LEU A 463 -23.49 9.60 11.13
C LEU A 463 -22.96 9.34 12.54
N LYS A 464 -23.90 9.30 13.48
CA LYS A 464 -23.65 8.97 14.88
C LYS A 464 -24.36 7.67 15.26
N ALA A 465 -23.72 6.91 16.15
CA ALA A 465 -24.31 5.72 16.74
C ALA A 465 -25.20 6.13 17.93
N PHE A 466 -26.45 5.71 17.90
CA PHE A 466 -27.44 5.86 18.97
C PHE A 466 -27.84 4.49 19.51
N ARG A 467 -28.20 4.42 20.79
CA ARG A 467 -28.79 3.21 21.39
C ARG A 467 -30.29 3.38 21.48
N GLU A 468 -31.02 2.58 20.72
CA GLU A 468 -32.48 2.63 20.62
C GLU A 468 -33.01 1.19 20.64
N GLY A 469 -33.95 0.89 21.55
CA GLY A 469 -34.57 -0.44 21.67
C GLY A 469 -33.56 -1.60 21.85
N GLY A 470 -32.47 -1.36 22.59
CA GLY A 470 -31.41 -2.35 22.81
C GLY A 470 -30.47 -2.58 21.61
N ARG A 471 -30.65 -1.85 20.51
CA ARG A 471 -29.83 -1.96 19.28
C ARG A 471 -29.07 -0.67 19.02
N THR A 472 -27.98 -0.77 18.26
CA THR A 472 -27.26 0.41 17.76
C THR A 472 -27.85 0.82 16.42
N VAL A 473 -28.39 2.03 16.36
CA VAL A 473 -28.90 2.68 15.15
C VAL A 473 -27.91 3.76 14.73
N TYR A 474 -27.62 3.85 13.44
CA TYR A 474 -26.82 4.95 12.89
C TYR A 474 -27.75 5.94 12.19
N ASP A 475 -27.63 7.20 12.57
CA ASP A 475 -28.39 8.30 11.97
C ASP A 475 -27.58 9.58 12.06
N THR A 476 -27.97 10.60 11.32
CA THR A 476 -27.51 11.98 11.55
C THR A 476 -28.17 12.51 12.82
N ILE A 477 -27.53 13.47 13.50
CA ILE A 477 -28.12 14.05 14.72
C ILE A 477 -29.42 14.78 14.37
N ALA A 478 -29.38 15.62 13.34
CA ALA A 478 -30.56 16.30 12.79
C ALA A 478 -31.65 15.31 12.32
N GLY A 479 -31.28 14.23 11.64
CA GLY A 479 -32.22 13.19 11.18
C GLY A 479 -32.91 12.47 12.34
N ARG A 480 -32.16 12.15 13.40
CA ARG A 480 -32.71 11.57 14.63
C ARG A 480 -33.72 12.51 15.28
N ARG A 481 -33.39 13.79 15.45
CA ARG A 481 -34.32 14.79 16.03
C ARG A 481 -35.62 14.88 15.24
N ARG A 482 -35.53 14.99 13.91
CA ARG A 482 -36.71 14.98 13.03
C ARG A 482 -37.56 13.73 13.20
N ARG A 483 -36.96 12.54 13.27
CA ARG A 483 -37.68 11.27 13.50
C ARG A 483 -38.40 11.26 14.85
N LEU A 484 -37.81 11.88 15.87
CA LEU A 484 -38.40 11.98 17.21
C LEU A 484 -39.38 13.15 17.35
N GLY A 485 -39.63 13.94 16.29
CA GLY A 485 -40.53 15.08 16.31
C GLY A 485 -39.94 16.37 16.92
N TYR A 486 -38.63 16.42 17.11
CA TYR A 486 -37.93 17.60 17.61
C TYR A 486 -37.45 18.49 16.46
N ALA A 487 -37.32 19.80 16.74
CA ALA A 487 -36.63 20.73 15.87
C ALA A 487 -35.16 20.29 15.70
N ALA A 488 -34.69 20.33 14.45
CA ALA A 488 -33.32 20.00 14.07
C ALA A 488 -32.48 21.26 13.94
#